data_AF-A0A377WM37-F1
#
_entry.id   AF-A0A377WM37-F1
#
_cell.length_a   1.000
_cell.length_b   1.000
_cell.length_c   1.000
_cell.angle_alpha   90.00
_cell.angle_beta   90.00
_cell.angle_gamma   90.00
#
_symmetry.space_group_name_H-M   'P 1'
#
loop_
_entity.id
_entity.type
_entity.pdbx_description
1 polymer ?
#
loop_
_entity_poly.entity_id
_entity_poly.type
_entity_poly.pdbx_seq_one_letter_code
_entity_poly.pdbx_strand_id
1 'polypeptide(L)'
;MTVSTQVSRNEYTGNGATTQYDFTFRILDKSHLLVQTLDTSESIVTLTLGTDYTVTGVNRYNGGKVVLTSALPAGYKSLSSAARRLRRKPASGTRGASFLRSTKMLSIS
;
A
#
# COMPACT_ATOMS: atom_id res chain seq x y z
N MET A 1 -20.70 5.26 -6.71
CA MET A 1 -19.35 5.75 -6.35
C MET A 1 -18.34 4.69 -6.76
N THR A 2 -17.33 5.03 -7.55
CA THR A 2 -16.26 4.11 -7.99
C THR A 2 -15.09 4.15 -7.01
N VAL A 3 -14.73 2.97 -6.50
CA VAL A 3 -13.51 2.74 -5.73
C VAL A 3 -12.36 2.64 -6.74
N SER A 4 -11.34 3.50 -6.63
CA SER A 4 -10.09 3.32 -7.37
C SER A 4 -8.99 2.98 -6.37
N THR A 5 -8.47 1.76 -6.46
CA THR A 5 -7.27 1.34 -5.74
C THR A 5 -6.06 1.79 -6.55
N GLN A 6 -5.27 2.73 -6.02
CA GLN A 6 -3.99 3.08 -6.62
C GLN A 6 -2.95 2.06 -6.18
N VAL A 7 -2.47 1.24 -7.11
CA VAL A 7 -1.33 0.33 -6.91
C VAL A 7 -0.06 1.07 -7.35
N SER A 8 0.91 1.21 -6.45
CA SER A 8 2.22 1.76 -6.78
C SER A 8 3.21 0.62 -6.95
N ARG A 9 3.92 0.62 -8.07
CA ARG A 9 4.87 -0.43 -8.45
C ARG A 9 6.14 0.17 -9.02
N ASN A 10 7.28 -0.37 -8.63
CA ASN A 10 8.56 -0.12 -9.27
C ASN A 10 9.11 -1.45 -9.79
N GLU A 11 9.57 -1.46 -11.04
CA GLU A 11 10.14 -2.64 -11.70
C GLU A 11 11.62 -2.40 -12.02
N TYR A 12 12.46 -3.38 -11.73
CA TYR A 12 13.90 -3.33 -11.95
C TYR A 12 14.39 -4.59 -12.62
N THR A 13 15.45 -4.50 -13.42
CA THR A 13 16.13 -5.69 -13.98
C THR A 13 17.37 -5.98 -13.14
N GLY A 14 17.51 -7.22 -12.69
CA GLY A 14 18.67 -7.75 -11.99
C GLY A 14 19.87 -7.92 -12.92
N ASN A 15 21.04 -7.57 -12.41
CA ASN A 15 22.32 -7.59 -13.12
C ASN A 15 23.34 -8.55 -12.48
N GLY A 16 22.95 -9.37 -11.50
CA GLY A 16 23.86 -10.25 -10.76
C GLY A 16 24.59 -9.60 -9.58
N ALA A 17 24.48 -8.27 -9.38
CA ALA A 17 25.28 -7.55 -8.40
C ALA A 17 24.47 -6.57 -7.52
N THR A 18 23.39 -5.99 -8.06
CA THR A 18 22.57 -5.02 -7.35
C THR A 18 21.69 -5.72 -6.32
N THR A 19 21.87 -5.35 -5.05
CA THR A 19 21.05 -5.80 -3.92
C THR A 19 20.13 -4.72 -3.39
N GLN A 20 20.34 -3.46 -3.78
CA GLN A 20 19.61 -2.31 -3.28
C GLN A 20 18.71 -1.72 -4.36
N TYR A 21 17.43 -1.61 -4.04
CA TYR A 21 16.40 -1.09 -4.94
C TYR A 21 15.63 0.03 -4.25
N ASP A 22 15.65 1.22 -4.84
CA ASP A 22 14.85 2.34 -4.37
C ASP A 22 13.36 2.13 -4.65
N PHE A 23 12.49 2.68 -3.82
CA PHE A 23 11.07 2.82 -4.12
C PHE A 23 10.65 4.28 -3.88
N THR A 24 9.77 4.81 -4.72
CA THR A 24 9.47 6.27 -4.78
C THR A 24 8.15 6.65 -4.11
N PHE A 25 7.52 5.73 -3.39
CA PHE A 25 6.21 5.92 -2.75
C PHE A 25 6.27 5.71 -1.23
N ARG A 26 5.36 6.37 -0.49
CA ARG A 26 5.30 6.24 0.97
C ARG A 26 4.60 4.96 1.41
N ILE A 27 5.32 4.11 2.13
CA ILE A 27 4.77 2.99 2.91
C ILE A 27 4.69 3.37 4.39
N LEU A 28 3.67 2.89 5.10
CA LEU A 28 3.52 3.14 6.55
C LEU A 28 4.25 2.10 7.40
N ASP A 29 4.35 0.87 6.89
CA ASP A 29 4.99 -0.25 7.55
C ASP A 29 5.75 -1.08 6.51
N LYS A 30 6.78 -1.81 6.93
CA LYS A 30 7.56 -2.68 6.05
C LYS A 30 6.70 -3.81 5.46
N SER A 31 5.74 -4.31 6.23
CA SER A 31 4.79 -5.36 5.81
C SER A 31 3.81 -4.92 4.71
N HIS A 32 3.69 -3.61 4.44
CA HIS A 32 2.86 -3.11 3.34
C HIS A 32 3.55 -3.20 1.96
N LEU A 33 4.83 -3.56 1.93
CA LEU A 33 5.62 -3.72 0.72
C LEU A 33 5.72 -5.21 0.39
N LEU A 34 5.35 -5.58 -0.83
CA LEU A 34 5.43 -6.94 -1.37
C LEU A 34 6.50 -6.95 -2.47
N VAL A 35 7.61 -7.63 -2.19
CA VAL A 35 8.71 -7.81 -3.15
C VAL A 35 8.56 -9.16 -3.82
N GLN A 36 8.52 -9.14 -5.14
CA GLN A 36 8.51 -10.34 -5.97
C GLN A 36 9.66 -10.29 -6.96
N THR A 37 10.16 -11.46 -7.32
CA THR A 37 11.17 -11.64 -8.34
C THR A 37 10.60 -12.53 -9.43
N LEU A 38 10.83 -12.17 -10.68
CA LEU A 38 10.45 -12.92 -11.86
C LEU A 38 11.73 -13.49 -12.49
N ASP A 39 11.78 -14.80 -12.62
CA ASP A 39 12.86 -15.49 -13.34
C ASP A 39 12.74 -15.28 -14.87
N THR A 40 13.82 -15.57 -15.58
CA THR A 40 13.90 -15.77 -17.04
C THR A 40 12.89 -16.78 -17.59
N SER A 41 12.41 -17.71 -16.75
CA SER A 41 11.31 -18.64 -17.08
C SER A 41 9.91 -18.09 -16.75
N GLU A 42 9.79 -16.78 -16.51
CA GLU A 42 8.57 -16.08 -16.11
C GLU A 42 7.94 -16.57 -14.79
N SER A 43 8.71 -17.30 -13.97
CA SER A 43 8.27 -17.77 -12.67
C SER A 43 8.34 -16.66 -11.62
N ILE A 44 7.22 -16.36 -10.97
CA ILE A 44 7.12 -15.33 -9.92
C ILE A 44 7.36 -15.97 -8.55
N VAL A 45 8.40 -15.49 -7.86
CA VAL A 45 8.72 -15.86 -6.48
C VAL A 45 8.46 -14.65 -5.58
N THR A 46 7.76 -14.87 -4.47
CA THR A 46 7.54 -13.83 -3.46
C THR A 46 8.60 -13.94 -2.38
N LEU A 47 9.29 -12.83 -2.10
CA LEU A 47 10.33 -12.79 -1.09
C LEU A 47 9.74 -12.55 0.31
N THR A 48 10.45 -13.03 1.34
CA THR A 48 10.05 -12.89 2.75
C THR A 48 10.78 -11.73 3.42
N LEU A 49 10.02 -10.79 3.98
CA LEU A 49 10.57 -9.67 4.74
C LEU A 49 11.30 -10.17 6.00
N GLY A 50 12.54 -9.76 6.19
CA GLY A 50 13.40 -10.14 7.31
C GLY A 50 14.32 -11.32 7.03
N THR A 51 13.99 -12.15 6.04
CA THR A 51 14.82 -13.31 5.63
C THR A 51 15.50 -13.04 4.29
N ASP A 52 14.72 -12.74 3.25
CA ASP A 52 15.21 -12.57 1.88
C ASP A 52 15.51 -11.11 1.55
N TYR A 53 14.84 -10.19 2.24
CA TYR A 53 15.07 -8.75 2.10
C TYR A 53 14.73 -7.98 3.35
N THR A 54 15.29 -6.78 3.44
CA THR A 54 14.96 -5.78 4.46
C THR A 54 14.50 -4.49 3.80
N VAL A 55 13.69 -3.72 4.53
CA VAL A 55 13.18 -2.43 4.06
C VAL A 55 13.70 -1.33 4.97
N THR A 56 14.22 -0.28 4.35
CA THR A 56 14.69 0.93 5.01
C THR A 56 13.92 2.13 4.46
N GLY A 57 13.78 3.19 5.26
CA GLY A 57 13.07 4.40 4.82
C GLY A 57 11.54 4.26 4.77
N VAL A 58 10.94 3.54 5.73
CA VAL A 58 9.47 3.55 5.91
C VAL A 58 8.98 4.92 6.37
N ASN A 59 7.71 5.19 6.11
CA ASN A 59 7.00 6.41 6.51
C ASN A 59 7.56 7.71 5.89
N ARG A 60 8.33 7.61 4.80
CA ARG A 60 8.90 8.75 4.06
C ARG A 60 8.11 9.04 2.79
N TYR A 61 7.88 10.32 2.49
CA TYR A 61 7.13 10.73 1.30
C TYR A 61 7.85 10.37 -0.01
N ASN A 62 9.17 10.46 -0.02
CA ASN A 62 10.00 10.13 -1.19
C ASN A 62 10.28 8.62 -1.30
N GLY A 63 9.70 7.81 -0.40
CA GLY A 63 9.97 6.38 -0.28
C GLY A 63 11.32 6.08 0.38
N GLY A 64 11.86 4.91 0.06
CA GLY A 64 12.98 4.29 0.76
C GLY A 64 13.66 3.24 -0.09
N LYS A 65 14.32 2.27 0.55
CA LYS A 65 15.08 1.22 -0.14
C LYS A 65 14.70 -0.18 0.34
N VAL A 66 14.60 -1.10 -0.61
CA VAL A 66 14.61 -2.55 -0.40
C VAL A 66 16.05 -3.01 -0.54
N VAL A 67 16.55 -3.75 0.46
CA VAL A 67 17.89 -4.34 0.47
C VAL A 67 17.73 -5.85 0.52
N LEU A 68 18.08 -6.53 -0.56
CA LEU A 68 18.06 -7.98 -0.65
C LEU A 68 19.26 -8.58 0.07
N THR A 69 19.09 -9.77 0.62
CA THR A 69 20.19 -10.53 1.22
C THR A 69 21.08 -11.19 0.17
N SER A 70 20.51 -11.54 -0.99
CA SER A 70 21.24 -12.05 -2.15
C SER A 70 20.96 -11.19 -3.39
N ALA A 71 21.98 -10.96 -4.21
CA ALA A 71 21.82 -10.28 -5.48
C ALA A 71 20.94 -11.13 -6.41
N LEU A 72 20.05 -10.48 -7.18
CA LEU A 72 19.35 -11.18 -8.24
C LEU A 72 20.34 -11.56 -9.34
N PRO A 73 20.33 -12.81 -9.83
CA PRO A 73 21.14 -13.20 -10.97
C PRO A 73 20.81 -12.33 -12.20
N ALA A 74 21.78 -12.21 -13.11
CA ALA A 74 21.59 -11.43 -14.33
C ALA A 74 20.41 -11.97 -15.15
N GLY A 75 19.47 -11.11 -15.52
CA GLY A 75 18.29 -11.47 -16.34
C GLY A 75 16.98 -11.61 -15.56
N TYR A 76 17.02 -11.65 -14.22
CA TYR A 76 15.81 -11.68 -13.39
C TYR A 76 15.16 -10.29 -13.33
N LYS A 77 13.83 -10.18 -13.27
CA LYS A 77 13.12 -8.90 -13.04
C LYS A 77 12.65 -8.81 -11.59
N SER A 78 13.01 -7.76 -10.87
CA SER A 78 12.42 -7.42 -9.57
C SER A 78 11.16 -6.59 -9.73
N LEU A 79 10.06 -7.09 -9.21
CA LEU A 79 8.77 -6.42 -9.16
C LEU A 79 8.54 -6.00 -7.69
N SER A 80 8.74 -4.72 -7.38
CA SER A 80 8.35 -4.19 -6.06
C SER A 80 6.95 -3.60 -6.17
N SER A 81 5.99 -4.15 -5.42
CA SER A 81 4.60 -3.70 -5.41
C SER A 81 4.18 -3.34 -3.99
N ALA A 82 3.57 -2.18 -3.78
CA ALA A 82 3.00 -1.82 -2.49
C ALA A 82 1.48 -1.81 -2.54
N ALA A 83 0.86 -2.50 -1.58
CA ALA A 83 -0.59 -2.55 -1.42
C ALA A 83 -1.03 -1.50 -0.38
N ARG A 84 -1.87 -0.54 -0.79
CA ARG A 84 -2.49 0.42 0.14
C ARG A 84 -3.90 -0.04 0.52
N ARG A 85 -4.10 -0.50 1.77
CA ARG A 85 -5.47 -0.65 2.32
C ARG A 85 -6.03 0.74 2.64
N LEU A 86 -7.06 1.16 1.89
CA LEU A 86 -7.90 2.32 2.22
C LEU A 86 -8.83 1.95 3.38
N ARG A 87 -8.46 2.31 4.62
CA ARG A 87 -9.41 2.31 5.75
C ARG A 87 -10.09 3.67 5.78
N ARG A 88 -11.30 3.80 5.21
CA ARG A 88 -12.18 4.91 5.61
C ARG A 88 -12.76 4.55 6.98
N LYS A 89 -12.39 5.32 8.02
CA LYS A 89 -13.14 5.38 9.29
C LYS A 89 -14.62 5.67 8.95
N PRO A 90 -15.60 5.12 9.69
CA PRO A 90 -17.00 5.45 9.48
C PRO A 90 -17.18 6.97 9.63
N ALA A 91 -17.96 7.59 8.74
CA ALA A 91 -18.23 9.01 8.80
C ALA A 91 -18.96 9.33 10.11
N SER A 92 -18.32 10.06 11.02
CA SER A 92 -18.98 10.65 12.17
C SER A 92 -19.61 11.99 11.80
N GLY A 93 -20.95 12.05 11.84
CA GLY A 93 -21.70 13.21 12.36
C GLY A 93 -22.02 14.38 11.44
N THR A 94 -22.96 15.19 11.93
CA THR A 94 -23.53 16.47 11.44
C THR A 94 -24.68 16.30 10.43
N ARG A 95 -25.93 16.68 10.74
CA ARG A 95 -26.39 18.01 11.20
C ARG A 95 -27.70 17.93 11.99
N GLY A 96 -27.80 18.75 13.04
CA GLY A 96 -29.08 19.12 13.63
C GLY A 96 -29.97 19.80 12.58
N ALA A 97 -31.22 19.37 12.50
CA ALA A 97 -32.29 20.11 11.88
C ALA A 97 -33.41 20.19 12.91
N SER A 98 -33.41 21.30 13.64
CA SER A 98 -34.56 21.82 14.36
C SER A 98 -35.73 21.92 13.39
N PHE A 99 -36.75 21.09 13.55
CA PHE A 99 -38.06 21.35 12.94
C PHE A 99 -39.10 21.39 14.06
N LEU A 100 -39.50 22.62 14.38
CA LEU A 100 -40.75 22.91 15.09
C LEU A 100 -41.88 22.15 14.42
N ARG A 101 -42.56 21.27 15.15
CA ARG A 101 -44.00 21.03 14.91
C ARG A 101 -44.75 21.50 16.15
N SER A 102 -45.03 22.79 16.13
CA SER A 102 -46.17 23.36 16.82
C SER A 102 -47.43 22.83 16.14
N THR A 103 -48.18 21.96 16.82
CA THR A 103 -49.63 21.88 16.64
C THR A 103 -50.28 21.82 18.02
N LYS A 104 -50.62 23.02 18.51
CA LYS A 104 -51.56 23.26 19.62
C LYS A 104 -52.93 22.68 19.24
N MET A 105 -53.58 22.02 20.21
CA MET A 105 -55.03 21.96 20.49
C MET A 105 -55.95 21.37 19.40
N LEU A 106 -56.95 20.54 19.71
CA LEU A 106 -58.05 20.73 20.66
C LEU A 106 -58.74 19.34 20.80
N SER A 107 -58.88 18.78 22.02
CA SER A 107 -60.15 18.48 22.74
C SER A 107 -61.09 17.48 21.99
N ILE A 108 -61.88 16.59 22.58
CA ILE A 108 -62.78 16.68 23.73
C ILE A 108 -63.24 15.23 24.07
N SER A 109 -63.50 14.98 25.36
CA SER A 109 -64.38 13.98 26.04
C SER A 109 -64.52 12.55 25.53
#